data_AF-A0A5B7BBV3-F1
#
_entry.id   AF-A0A5B7BBV3-F1
#
_cell.length_a   1.000
_cell.length_b   1.000
_cell.length_c   1.000
_cell.angle_alpha   90.00
_cell.angle_beta   90.00
_cell.angle_gamma   90.00
#
_symmetry.space_group_name_H-M   'P 1'
#
loop_
_entity.id
_entity.type
_entity.pdbx_description
1 polymer ?
#
loop_
_entity_poly.entity_id
_entity_poly.type
_entity_poly.pdbx_seq_one_letter_code
_entity_poly.pdbx_strand_id
1 'polypeptide(L)'
;QGDREWLAEVNYLGQLHHPNLVKLIGYCCEDDHRLLVYEYMASGSLDKHLFRRVCATLTWSRRMKIALDAAKGLAFLHGAERPIIYRDFKTSNILLDVVSWHPFGIF
;
A
#
# COMPACT_ATOMS: atom_id res chain seq x y z
N GLN A 1 20.69 -9.11 16.79
CA GLN A 1 20.65 -7.67 16.45
C GLN A 1 19.48 -7.37 15.50
N GLY A 2 19.26 -8.20 14.47
CA GLY A 2 18.17 -8.02 13.50
C GLY A 2 16.72 -8.03 14.04
N ASP A 3 16.38 -8.84 15.05
CA ASP A 3 14.98 -8.94 15.51
C ASP A 3 14.47 -7.67 16.19
N ARG A 4 15.31 -7.00 16.96
CA ARG A 4 14.95 -5.73 17.61
C ARG A 4 14.77 -4.61 16.59
N GLU A 5 15.60 -4.58 15.56
CA GLU A 5 15.52 -3.59 14.48
C GLU A 5 14.26 -3.84 13.64
N TRP A 6 13.99 -5.09 13.27
CA TRP A 6 12.79 -5.47 12.54
C TRP A 6 11.51 -5.14 13.33
N LEU A 7 11.44 -5.50 14.62
CA LEU A 7 10.27 -5.17 15.45
C LEU A 7 10.07 -3.66 15.57
N ALA A 8 11.15 -2.88 15.66
CA ALA A 8 11.05 -1.42 15.69
C ALA A 8 10.49 -0.87 14.37
N GLU A 9 10.95 -1.38 13.23
CA GLU A 9 10.43 -1.01 11.91
C GLU A 9 8.96 -1.40 11.74
N VAL A 10 8.58 -2.62 12.12
CA VAL A 10 7.19 -3.09 12.03
C VAL A 10 6.26 -2.31 12.96
N ASN A 11 6.71 -1.99 14.18
CA ASN A 11 5.95 -1.13 15.09
C ASN A 11 5.77 0.27 14.53
N TYR A 12 6.81 0.81 13.87
CA TYR A 12 6.72 2.11 13.22
C TYR A 12 5.76 2.08 12.02
N LEU A 13 5.85 1.07 11.16
CA LEU A 13 4.93 0.85 10.05
C LEU A 13 3.48 0.68 10.52
N GLY A 14 3.26 -0.01 11.65
CA GLY A 14 1.94 -0.21 12.23
C GLY A 14 1.27 1.08 12.74
N GLN A 15 2.04 2.14 12.98
CA GLN A 15 1.52 3.45 13.38
C GLN A 15 1.07 4.30 12.18
N LEU A 16 1.45 3.92 10.96
CA LEU A 16 1.10 4.65 9.75
C LEU A 16 -0.36 4.38 9.40
N HIS A 17 -1.20 5.39 9.59
CA HIS A 17 -2.62 5.31 9.24
C HIS A 17 -2.98 6.39 8.23
N HIS A 18 -3.23 5.98 6.99
CA HIS A 18 -3.66 6.87 5.93
C HIS A 18 -4.63 6.15 5.00
N PRO A 19 -5.71 6.81 4.53
CA PRO A 19 -6.67 6.20 3.61
C PRO A 19 -6.09 5.83 2.24
N ASN A 20 -4.89 6.33 1.93
CA ASN A 20 -4.14 5.96 0.73
C ASN A 20 -2.87 5.13 1.04
N LEU A 21 -2.88 4.36 2.13
CA LEU A 21 -1.94 3.27 2.40
C LEU A 21 -2.73 2.00 2.74
N VAL A 22 -2.19 0.83 2.40
CA VAL A 22 -2.83 -0.44 2.77
C VAL A 22 -2.47 -0.71 4.23
N LYS A 23 -3.49 -0.92 5.04
CA LYS A 23 -3.35 -1.06 6.49
C LYS A 23 -2.61 -2.34 6.86
N LEU A 24 -1.52 -2.18 7.62
CA LEU A 24 -0.90 -3.29 8.36
C LEU A 24 -1.83 -3.69 9.51
N ILE A 25 -2.33 -4.91 9.47
CA ILE A 25 -3.21 -5.49 10.51
C ILE A 25 -2.36 -6.11 11.61
N GLY A 26 -1.24 -6.73 11.25
CA GLY A 26 -0.35 -7.37 12.20
C GLY A 26 0.86 -7.98 11.54
N TYR A 27 1.61 -8.75 12.32
CA TYR A 27 2.81 -9.44 11.86
C TYR A 27 2.95 -10.78 12.57
N CYS A 28 3.74 -11.68 11.98
CA CYS A 28 4.21 -12.90 12.63
C CYS A 28 5.74 -12.87 12.69
N CYS A 29 6.27 -13.23 13.87
CA CYS A 29 7.69 -13.25 14.17
C CYS A 29 7.99 -14.55 14.96
N GLU A 30 7.98 -15.66 14.24
CA GLU A 30 8.26 -17.00 14.78
C GLU A 30 9.49 -17.58 14.09
N ASP A 31 10.45 -18.07 14.87
CA ASP A 31 11.75 -18.56 14.38
C ASP A 31 12.40 -17.58 13.37
N ASP A 32 12.71 -18.05 12.16
CA ASP A 32 13.25 -17.28 11.04
C ASP A 32 12.16 -16.68 10.12
N HIS A 33 10.88 -16.85 10.46
CA HIS A 33 9.77 -16.31 9.68
C HIS A 33 9.41 -14.89 10.13
N ARG A 34 9.40 -13.97 9.17
CA ARG A 34 8.98 -12.58 9.33
C ARG A 34 7.88 -12.30 8.32
N LEU A 35 6.63 -12.32 8.77
CA LEU A 35 5.46 -12.12 7.91
C LEU A 35 4.74 -10.83 8.29
N LEU A 36 4.26 -10.10 7.29
CA LEU A 36 3.41 -8.94 7.46
C LEU A 36 2.01 -9.27 6.96
N VAL A 37 1.01 -8.94 7.77
CA VAL A 37 -0.39 -9.22 7.50
C VAL A 37 -1.10 -7.91 7.21
N TYR A 38 -1.62 -7.78 6.00
CA TYR A 38 -2.28 -6.56 5.52
C TYR A 38 -3.75 -6.82 5.24
N GLU A 39 -4.53 -5.73 5.15
CA GLU A 39 -5.90 -5.83 4.65
C GLU A 39 -5.94 -6.34 3.20
N TYR A 40 -7.03 -7.04 2.87
CA TYR A 40 -7.19 -7.66 1.58
C TYR A 40 -7.78 -6.70 0.55
N MET A 41 -7.11 -6.57 -0.59
CA MET A 41 -7.50 -5.68 -1.68
C MET A 41 -8.13 -6.47 -2.82
N ALA A 42 -9.47 -6.53 -2.85
CA ALA A 42 -10.21 -7.50 -3.66
C ALA A 42 -10.08 -7.29 -5.18
N SER A 43 -9.80 -6.06 -5.63
CA SER A 43 -9.61 -5.78 -7.06
C SER A 43 -8.16 -5.97 -7.51
N GLY A 44 -7.23 -6.32 -6.62
CA GLY A 44 -5.84 -6.57 -6.96
C GLY A 44 -5.10 -5.32 -7.47
N SER A 45 -4.01 -5.54 -8.21
CA SER A 45 -3.07 -4.50 -8.62
C SER A 45 -3.49 -3.74 -9.88
N LEU A 46 -3.14 -2.44 -9.95
CA LEU A 46 -3.51 -1.54 -11.04
C LEU A 46 -3.02 -2.01 -12.42
N ASP A 47 -1.83 -2.60 -12.51
CA ASP A 47 -1.28 -3.17 -13.75
C ASP A 47 -2.21 -4.21 -14.39
N LYS A 48 -2.94 -5.01 -13.59
CA LYS A 48 -3.94 -5.97 -14.08
C LYS A 48 -5.15 -5.29 -14.73
N HIS A 49 -5.45 -4.04 -14.38
CA HIS A 49 -6.54 -3.26 -14.98
C HIS A 49 -6.09 -2.38 -16.13
N LEU A 50 -4.79 -2.06 -16.21
CA LEU A 50 -4.21 -1.29 -17.29
C LEU A 50 -3.80 -2.14 -18.49
N PHE A 51 -3.19 -3.31 -18.23
CA PHE A 51 -2.51 -4.09 -19.27
C PHE A 51 -3.17 -5.44 -19.56
N ARG A 52 -3.87 -6.02 -18.60
CA ARG A 52 -4.63 -7.27 -18.81
C ARG A 52 -6.10 -6.93 -18.97
N ARG A 53 -6.76 -7.45 -20.00
CA ARG A 53 -8.21 -7.28 -20.23
C ARG A 53 -9.03 -8.15 -19.26
N VAL A 54 -8.73 -8.11 -17.95
CA VAL A 54 -9.44 -8.91 -16.93
C VAL A 54 -10.83 -8.31 -16.64
N CYS A 55 -10.99 -7.00 -16.85
CA CYS A 55 -12.24 -6.26 -16.62
C CYS A 55 -12.40 -5.11 -17.64
N ALA A 56 -13.50 -4.36 -17.54
CA ALA A 56 -13.70 -3.13 -18.30
C ALA A 56 -12.52 -2.16 -18.09
N THR A 57 -12.00 -1.60 -19.18
CA THR A 57 -10.86 -0.67 -19.15
C THR A 57 -11.15 0.53 -18.26
N LEU A 58 -10.21 0.88 -17.38
CA LEU A 58 -10.32 2.06 -16.52
C LEU A 58 -10.51 3.33 -17.35
N THR A 59 -11.57 4.10 -17.05
CA THR A 59 -11.83 5.42 -17.63
C THR A 59 -10.73 6.41 -17.23
N TRP A 60 -10.54 7.47 -18.03
CA TRP A 60 -9.54 8.50 -17.76
C TRP A 60 -9.73 9.16 -16.38
N SER A 61 -10.96 9.52 -16.04
CA SER A 61 -11.30 10.09 -14.72
C SER A 61 -10.87 9.17 -13.57
N ARG A 62 -11.11 7.86 -13.68
CA ARG A 62 -10.70 6.88 -12.66
C ARG A 62 -9.17 6.81 -12.54
N ARG A 63 -8.44 6.84 -13.66
CA ARG A 63 -6.96 6.87 -13.66
C ARG A 63 -6.42 8.11 -12.94
N MET A 64 -6.99 9.27 -13.21
CA MET A 64 -6.58 10.52 -12.54
C MET A 64 -6.87 10.49 -11.04
N LYS A 65 -8.01 9.93 -10.63
CA LYS A 65 -8.31 9.72 -9.20
C LYS A 65 -7.26 8.82 -8.53
N ILE A 66 -6.92 7.69 -9.17
CA ILE A 66 -5.90 6.76 -8.65
C ILE A 66 -4.53 7.46 -8.51
N ALA A 67 -4.11 8.23 -9.50
CA ALA A 67 -2.85 8.97 -9.45
C ALA A 67 -2.82 10.00 -8.32
N LEU A 68 -3.91 10.77 -8.15
CA LEU A 68 -4.05 11.74 -7.07
C LEU A 68 -3.99 11.07 -5.69
N ASP A 69 -4.72 9.96 -5.53
CA ASP A 69 -4.78 9.23 -4.27
C ASP A 69 -3.43 8.58 -3.93
N ALA A 70 -2.71 8.03 -4.92
CA ALA A 70 -1.34 7.56 -4.75
C ALA A 70 -0.39 8.70 -4.32
N ALA A 71 -0.52 9.88 -4.92
CA ALA A 71 0.28 11.04 -4.56
C ALA A 71 0.01 11.52 -3.12
N LYS A 72 -1.25 11.45 -2.64
CA LYS A 72 -1.58 11.74 -1.24
C LYS A 72 -0.91 10.75 -0.28
N GLY A 73 -0.91 9.46 -0.61
CA GLY A 73 -0.23 8.43 0.17
C GLY A 73 1.28 8.70 0.28
N LEU A 74 1.93 9.03 -0.85
CA LEU A 74 3.34 9.43 -0.86
C LEU A 74 3.60 10.70 -0.04
N ALA A 75 2.74 11.72 -0.17
CA ALA A 75 2.87 12.96 0.59
C ALA A 75 2.77 12.71 2.10
N PHE A 76 1.88 11.82 2.54
CA PHE A 76 1.78 11.40 3.93
C PHE A 76 3.07 10.72 4.42
N LEU A 77 3.61 9.77 3.65
CA LEU A 77 4.87 9.07 4.01
C LEU A 77 6.05 10.03 4.11
N HIS A 78 6.15 10.99 3.19
CA HIS A 78 7.22 11.99 3.19
C HIS A 78 7.05 13.05 4.29
N GLY A 79 5.82 13.30 4.74
CA GLY A 79 5.49 14.26 5.78
C GLY A 79 5.56 13.72 7.21
N ALA A 80 5.86 12.43 7.40
CA ALA A 80 6.01 11.83 8.72
C ALA A 80 7.22 12.41 9.48
N GLU A 81 7.19 12.34 10.83
CA GLU A 81 8.30 12.79 11.69
C GLU A 81 9.64 12.15 11.31
N ARG A 82 9.59 10.89 10.87
CA ARG A 82 10.70 10.20 10.19
C ARG A 82 10.26 9.92 8.76
N PRO A 83 10.66 10.75 7.78
CA PRO A 83 10.22 10.58 6.40
C PRO A 83 10.56 9.18 5.86
N ILE A 84 9.56 8.53 5.28
CA ILE A 84 9.71 7.19 4.69
C ILE A 84 9.92 7.35 3.19
N ILE A 85 11.06 6.85 2.69
CA ILE A 85 11.32 6.80 1.26
C ILE A 85 10.71 5.51 0.71
N TYR A 86 9.60 5.66 -0.01
CA TYR A 86 8.97 4.56 -0.71
C TYR A 86 9.71 4.25 -2.02
N ARG A 87 10.43 3.12 -2.07
CA ARG A 87 11.40 2.83 -3.14
C ARG A 87 10.83 2.05 -4.32
N ASP A 88 9.66 1.43 -4.18
CA ASP A 88 9.11 0.52 -5.19
C ASP A 88 7.82 1.07 -5.82
N PHE A 89 7.86 2.32 -6.29
CA PHE A 89 6.70 2.98 -6.90
C PHE A 89 6.43 2.51 -8.32
N LYS A 90 5.56 1.50 -8.43
CA LYS A 90 5.11 0.90 -9.69
C LYS A 90 3.65 0.46 -9.64
N THR A 91 3.06 0.26 -10.82
CA THR A 91 1.64 -0.09 -11.00
C THR A 91 1.25 -1.44 -10.39
N SER A 92 2.17 -2.37 -10.22
CA SER A 92 1.90 -3.66 -9.54
C SER A 92 1.75 -3.51 -8.02
N ASN A 93 2.24 -2.41 -7.43
CA ASN A 93 2.20 -2.16 -5.99
C ASN A 93 1.11 -1.16 -5.60
N ILE A 94 0.33 -0.67 -6.58
CA ILE A 94 -0.88 0.11 -6.35
C ILE A 94 -2.06 -0.87 -6.35
N LEU A 95 -2.61 -1.13 -5.16
CA LEU A 95 -3.72 -2.06 -5.00
C LEU A 95 -5.06 -1.34 -4.99
N LEU A 96 -6.06 -1.93 -5.65
CA LEU A 96 -7.42 -1.41 -5.81
C LEU A 96 -8.41 -2.25 -5.00
N ASP A 97 -9.46 -1.60 -4.49
CA ASP A 97 -10.60 -2.27 -3.85
C ASP A 97 -11.93 -2.04 -4.58
N VAL A 98 -12.92 -2.90 -4.27
CA VAL A 98 -14.25 -2.95 -4.90
C VAL A 98 -15.13 -1.73 -4.56
N VAL A 99 -14.90 -1.05 -3.43
CA VAL A 99 -15.67 0.13 -3.04
C VAL A 99 -14.90 1.41 -3.35
N SER A 100 -15.55 2.34 -4.05
CA SER A 100 -15.00 3.64 -4.44
C SER A 100 -14.76 4.65 -3.29
N TRP A 101 -14.63 4.16 -2.05
CA TRP A 101 -14.47 4.93 -0.83
C TRP A 101 -13.53 4.19 0.16
N HIS A 102 -12.21 4.33 -0.03
CA HIS A 102 -11.12 3.92 0.89
C HIS A 102 -10.80 2.40 0.93
N PRO A 103 -9.52 1.95 1.00
CA PRO A 103 -8.24 2.60 0.79
C PRO A 103 -7.57 2.19 -0.55
N PHE A 104 -6.60 2.97 -1.02
CA PHE A 104 -5.65 2.54 -2.07
C PHE A 104 -4.30 2.52 -1.39
N GLY A 105 -3.43 1.54 -1.59
CA GLY A 105 -2.14 1.62 -0.91
C GLY A 105 -1.00 1.16 -1.76
N ILE A 106 0.15 1.60 -1.29
CA ILE A 106 1.46 1.55 -1.92
C ILE A 106 2.32 0.68 -0.96
N PHE A 107 2.88 -0.43 -1.45
CA PHE A 107 3.78 -1.37 -0.71
C PHE A 107 5.18 -1.53 -1.25
#